data_AF-A0A937GEX7-F1
#
_entry.id   AF-A0A937GEX7-F1
#
_cell.length_a   1.000
_cell.length_b   1.000
_cell.length_c   1.000
_cell.angle_alpha   90.00
_cell.angle_beta   90.00
_cell.angle_gamma   90.00
#
_symmetry.space_group_name_H-M   'P 1'
#
loop_
_entity.id
_entity.type
_entity.pdbx_description
1 polymer ?
#
loop_
_entity_poly.entity_id
_entity_poly.type
_entity_poly.pdbx_seq_one_letter_code
_entity_poly.pdbx_strand_id
1 'polypeptide(L)' 'MVQRWNDLVFCHWRYPAEQVQALLPAGVEVDTFDGSAWVGLIPFHMDDLGVPGWAPMPYVGSF' A
#
# COMPACT_ATOMS: atom_id res chain seq x y z
N MET A 1 2.96 7.61 17.89
CA MET A 1 2.40 6.47 17.17
C MET A 1 3.55 5.50 16.95
N VAL A 2 3.44 4.29 17.47
CA VAL A 2 4.42 3.22 17.19
C VAL A 2 3.77 2.30 16.17
N GLN A 3 4.51 1.95 15.13
CA GLN A 3 4.10 0.98 14.12
C GLN A 3 5.33 0.18 13.73
N ARG A 4 5.23 -1.15 13.70
CA ARG A 4 6.30 -2.02 13.23
C ARG A 4 5.83 -2.73 11.97
N TRP A 5 6.54 -2.48 10.87
CA TRP A 5 6.26 -3.09 9.58
C TRP A 5 7.18 -4.30 9.44
N ASN A 6 6.59 -5.48 9.42
CA ASN A 6 7.25 -6.77 9.28
C ASN A 6 6.87 -7.41 7.95
N ASP A 7 7.67 -8.38 7.50
CA ASP A 7 7.34 -9.25 6.36
C ASP A 7 6.90 -8.48 5.09
N LEU A 8 7.63 -7.42 4.77
CA LEU A 8 7.31 -6.48 3.70
C LEU A 8 7.77 -6.99 2.33
N VAL A 9 6.88 -7.01 1.36
CA VAL A 9 7.20 -7.33 -0.04
C VAL A 9 6.76 -6.19 -0.94
N PHE A 10 7.54 -5.91 -1.98
CA PHE A 10 7.19 -4.98 -3.04
C PHE A 10 7.12 -5.72 -4.37
N CYS A 11 5.92 -5.82 -4.93
CA CYS A 11 5.71 -6.39 -6.26
C CYS A 11 5.16 -5.31 -7.18
N HIS A 12 5.86 -5.05 -8.29
CA HIS A 12 5.45 -4.07 -9.28
C HIS A 12 5.46 -4.70 -10.67
N TRP A 13 4.47 -4.36 -11.48
CA TRP A 13 4.41 -4.78 -12.88
C TRP A 13 3.80 -3.69 -13.76
N ARG A 14 4.13 -3.76 -15.05
CA ARG A 14 3.58 -2.86 -16.07
C ARG A 14 2.15 -3.24 -16.39
N TYR A 15 1.34 -2.24 -16.67
CA TYR A 15 -0.03 -2.39 -17.14
C TYR A 15 -0.34 -1.38 -18.25
N PRO A 16 -1.21 -1.71 -19.22
CA PRO A 16 -1.67 -0.73 -20.20
C PRO A 16 -2.35 0.44 -19.50
N ALA A 17 -1.92 1.66 -19.84
CA ALA A 17 -2.35 2.88 -19.16
C ALA A 17 -3.86 3.09 -19.28
N GLU A 18 -4.46 2.78 -20.44
CA GLU A 18 -5.90 2.92 -20.65
C GLU A 18 -6.74 2.02 -19.73
N GLN A 19 -6.22 0.84 -19.37
CA GLN A 19 -6.95 -0.07 -18.48
C GLN A 19 -6.95 0.44 -17.04
N VAL A 20 -5.84 1.04 -16.60
CA VAL A 20 -5.77 1.66 -15.27
C VAL A 20 -6.61 2.94 -15.23
N GLN A 21 -6.54 3.78 -16.27
CA GLN A 21 -7.31 5.02 -16.36
C GLN A 21 -8.83 4.79 -16.25
N ALA A 22 -9.35 3.68 -16.79
CA ALA A 22 -10.76 3.33 -16.73
C ALA A 22 -11.27 3.04 -15.30
N LEU A 23 -10.37 2.79 -14.35
CA LEU A 23 -10.70 2.52 -12.94
C LEU A 23 -10.65 3.80 -12.08
N LEU A 24 -10.10 4.89 -12.60
CA LEU A 24 -9.89 6.12 -11.84
C LEU A 24 -11.14 7.00 -11.81
N PRO A 25 -11.37 7.77 -10.72
CA PRO A 25 -12.42 8.78 -10.67
C PRO A 25 -12.23 9.86 -11.73
N ALA A 26 -13.32 10.55 -12.07
CA ALA A 26 -13.26 11.70 -12.97
C ALA A 26 -12.30 12.79 -12.42
N GLY A 27 -11.46 13.33 -13.30
CA GLY A 27 -10.46 14.34 -12.94
C GLY A 27 -9.13 13.79 -12.40
N VAL A 28 -8.97 12.46 -12.35
CA VAL A 28 -7.70 11.81 -12.02
C VAL A 28 -7.13 11.17 -13.28
N GLU A 29 -5.91 11.55 -13.64
CA GLU A 29 -5.17 11.00 -14.79
C GLU A 29 -4.12 9.99 -14.32
N VAL A 30 -3.95 8.91 -15.08
CA VAL A 30 -2.95 7.89 -14.77
C VAL A 30 -1.55 8.44 -15.07
N ASP A 31 -0.65 8.30 -14.10
CA ASP A 31 0.76 8.57 -14.33
C ASP A 31 1.41 7.43 -15.12
N THR A 32 2.34 7.78 -16.01
CA THR A 32 3.01 6.79 -16.85
C THR A 32 4.53 6.93 -16.76
N PHE A 33 5.20 5.80 -16.69
CA PHE A 33 6.65 5.72 -16.73
C PHE A 33 7.08 4.67 -17.77
N ASP A 34 7.93 5.08 -18.70
CA ASP A 34 8.33 4.29 -19.86
C ASP A 34 7.11 3.80 -20.68
N GLY A 35 6.17 4.71 -20.92
CA GLY A 35 4.96 4.46 -21.72
C GLY A 35 3.94 3.50 -21.08
N SER A 36 4.13 3.10 -19.82
CA SER A 36 3.25 2.17 -19.11
C SER A 36 2.77 2.75 -17.79
N ALA A 37 1.58 2.35 -17.35
CA ALA A 37 1.20 2.50 -15.95
C ALA A 37 1.89 1.41 -15.12
N TRP A 38 2.12 1.69 -13.84
CA TRP A 38 2.74 0.76 -12.90
C TRP A 38 1.79 0.45 -11.75
N VAL A 39 1.50 -0.83 -11.56
CA VAL A 39 0.65 -1.31 -10.47
C VAL A 39 1.53 -1.99 -9.43
N GLY A 40 1.38 -1.55 -8.18
CA GLY A 40 2.08 -2.10 -7.02
C GLY A 40 1.15 -2.94 -6.14
N LEU A 41 1.62 -4.12 -5.74
CA LEU A 41 1.07 -4.89 -4.64
C LEU A 41 2.11 -4.93 -3.52
N ILE A 42 1.68 -4.49 -2.35
CA ILE A 42 2.54 -4.39 -1.17
C ILE A 42 1.86 -5.17 -0.05
N PRO A 43 2.06 -6.50 0.04
CA PRO A 43 1.67 -7.22 1.23
C PRO A 43 2.67 -6.90 2.34
N PHE A 44 2.15 -6.63 3.51
CA PHE A 44 2.93 -6.35 4.71
C PHE A 44 2.16 -6.87 5.92
N HIS A 45 2.90 -7.17 6.99
CA HIS A 45 2.33 -7.44 8.29
C HIS A 45 2.66 -6.26 9.21
N MET A 46 1.66 -5.58 9.74
CA MET A 46 1.87 -4.51 10.71
C MET A 46 1.54 -5.01 12.11
N ASP A 47 2.45 -4.83 13.05
CA ASP A 47 2.28 -5.10 14.47
C ASP A 47 2.43 -3.82 15.32
N ASP A 48 1.99 -3.92 16.58
CA ASP A 48 2.21 -2.92 17.64
C ASP A 48 1.64 -1.52 17.31
N LEU A 49 0.50 -1.46 16.62
CA LEU A 49 -0.21 -0.19 16.42
C LEU A 49 -0.67 0.39 17.77
N GLY A 50 0.08 1.35 18.31
CA GLY A 50 -0.14 1.82 19.68
C GLY A 50 0.23 3.28 19.94
N VAL A 51 -0.22 3.77 21.10
CA VAL A 51 0.17 5.06 21.67
C VAL A 51 1.48 4.88 22.45
N PRO A 52 2.51 5.71 22.22
CA PRO A 52 3.78 5.59 22.94
C PRO A 52 3.59 5.60 24.45
N GLY A 53 4.15 4.61 25.15
CA GLY A 53 4.09 4.48 26.61
C GLY A 53 2.92 3.65 27.15
N TRP A 54 2.03 3.14 26.29
CA TRP A 54 0.97 2.22 26.67
C TRP A 54 1.35 0.80 26.26
N ALA A 55 0.98 -0.20 27.08
CA ALA A 55 1.19 -1.60 26.71
C ALA A 55 0.38 -1.92 25.43
N PRO A 56 0.94 -2.68 24.47
CA PRO A 56 0.21 -3.10 23.30
C PRO A 56 -1.02 -3.90 23.73
N MET A 57 -2.20 -3.52 23.23
CA MET A 57 -3.43 -4.26 23.51
C MET A 57 -3.43 -5.55 22.69
N PRO A 58 -3.58 -6.73 23.32
CA PRO A 58 -3.65 -7.98 22.56
C PRO A 58 -4.81 -7.92 21.56
N TYR A 59 -4.56 -8.39 20.34
CA TYR A 59 -5.50 -8.45 19.20
C TYR A 59 -5.88 -7.11 18.54
N VAL A 60 -5.36 -5.97 19.02
CA VAL A 60 -5.58 -4.66 18.40
C VAL A 60 -4.28 -4.19 17.75
N GLY A 61 -4.25 -4.09 16.42
CA GLY A 61 -3.11 -3.53 15.68
C GLY A 61 -2.21 -4.52 14.95
N SER A 62 -2.62 -5.79 14.82
CA SER A 62 -1.97 -6.80 13.96
C SER A 62 -2.81 -7.07 12.71
N PHE A 63 -2.30 -6.80 11.51
CA PHE A 63 -2.98 -7.07 10.23
C PHE A 63 -2.02 -7.19 9.04
#